data_AF-A0A7K0Z7N6-F1
#
_entry.id   AF-A0A7K0Z7N6-F1
#
_cell.length_a   1.000
_cell.length_b   1.000
_cell.length_c   1.000
_cell.angle_alpha   90.00
_cell.angle_beta   90.00
_cell.angle_gamma   90.00
#
_symmetry.space_group_name_H-M   'P 1'
#
loop_
_entity.id
_entity.type
_entity.pdbx_description
1 polymer ?
#
loop_
_entity_poly.entity_id
_entity_poly.type
_entity_poly.pdbx_seq_one_letter_code
_entity_poly.pdbx_strand_id
1 'polypeptide(L)' 'MSVYDQLVGQSHLVKILEGAVAAARSGEESQEMTHAWLFTGPPGSGRSSAAVAFACALICSNDGCGTCID' A
#
# COMPACT_ATOMS: atom_id res chain seq x y z
N MET A 1 0.67 13.87 4.48
CA MET A 1 0.14 13.49 3.16
C MET A 1 0.82 12.19 2.79
N SER A 2 0.09 11.15 2.43
CA SER A 2 0.62 9.83 2.07
C SER A 2 0.13 9.44 0.68
N VAL A 3 0.80 8.48 0.03
CA VAL A 3 0.37 7.90 -1.25
C VAL A 3 -1.06 7.33 -1.19
N TYR A 4 -1.54 7.00 0.01
CA TYR A 4 -2.89 6.50 0.25
C TYR A 4 -3.97 7.58 0.33
N ASP A 5 -3.62 8.87 0.43
CA ASP A 5 -4.61 9.96 0.48
C ASP A 5 -5.45 10.05 -0.80
N GLN A 6 -4.97 9.45 -1.90
CA GLN A 6 -5.72 9.34 -3.15
C GLN A 6 -6.80 8.24 -3.11
N LEU A 7 -6.79 7.36 -2.10
CA LEU A 7 -7.73 6.25 -1.95
C LEU A 7 -8.93 6.64 -1.08
N VAL A 8 -9.89 7.33 -1.69
CA VAL A 8 -11.09 7.81 -0.99
C VAL A 8 -11.95 6.65 -0.47
N GLY A 9 -12.23 6.65 0.84
CA GLY A 9 -13.15 5.70 1.48
C GLY A 9 -12.58 4.29 1.73
N GLN A 10 -11.28 4.08 1.51
CA GLN A 10 -10.64 2.75 1.60
C GLN A 10 -9.82 2.56 2.90
N SER A 11 -10.28 3.09 4.03
CA SER A 11 -9.51 3.10 5.29
C SER A 11 -9.11 1.71 5.79
N HIS A 12 -9.96 0.70 5.59
CA HIS A 12 -9.64 -0.68 5.96
C HIS A 12 -8.51 -1.25 5.09
N LEU A 13 -8.55 -1.00 3.78
CA LEU A 13 -7.49 -1.43 2.87
C LEU A 13 -6.17 -0.75 3.21
N VAL A 14 -6.18 0.56 3.46
CA VAL A 14 -4.97 1.34 3.80
C VAL A 14 -4.25 0.72 5.00
N LYS A 15 -4.96 0.35 6.06
CA LYS A 15 -4.37 -0.31 7.24
C LYS A 15 -3.68 -1.64 6.92
N ILE A 16 -4.28 -2.44 6.04
CA ILE A 16 -3.69 -3.72 5.62
C ILE A 16 -2.38 -3.47 4.87
N LEU A 17 -2.37 -2.49 3.96
CA LEU A 17 -1.19 -2.16 3.16
C LEU A 17 -0.08 -1.54 4.03
N GLU A 18 -0.42 -0.70 5.00
CA GLU A 18 0.54 -0.15 5.98
C GLU A 18 1.20 -1.26 6.81
N GLY A 19 0.43 -2.24 7.31
CA GLY A 19 0.98 -3.39 8.02
C GLY A 19 1.94 -4.20 7.15
N ALA A 20 1.55 -4.49 5.91
CA ALA A 20 2.40 -5.20 4.96
C ALA A 20 3.72 -4.45 4.67
N VAL A 21 3.70 -3.12 4.53
CA VAL A 21 4.92 -2.31 4.34
C VAL A 21 5.80 -2.35 5.57
N ALA A 22 5.24 -2.20 6.77
CA ALA A 22 5.99 -2.27 8.02
C ALA A 22 6.64 -3.65 8.21
N ALA A 23 5.90 -4.72 7.96
CA ALA A 23 6.39 -6.09 7.97
C ALA A 23 7.52 -6.30 6.96
N ALA A 24 7.37 -5.82 5.72
CA ALA A 24 8.39 -5.92 4.67
C ALA A 24 9.74 -5.29 5.08
N ARG A 25 9.70 -4.19 5.86
CA ARG A 25 10.91 -3.51 6.34
C ARG A 25 11.54 -4.15 7.56
N SER A 26 10.73 -4.72 8.44
CA SER A 26 11.22 -5.33 9.68
C SER A 26 12.18 -6.50 9.43
N GLY A 27 12.02 -7.17 8.28
CA GLY A 27 12.73 -8.43 7.98
C GLY A 27 12.25 -9.61 8.83
N GLU A 28 11.23 -9.42 9.65
CA GLU A 28 10.61 -10.48 10.43
C GLU A 28 9.71 -11.35 9.56
N GLU A 29 9.78 -12.66 9.77
CA GLU A 29 8.93 -13.61 9.07
C GLU A 29 7.51 -13.52 9.66
N SER A 30 6.68 -12.66 9.06
CA SER A 30 5.28 -12.47 9.43
C SER A 30 4.33 -12.86 8.28
N GLN A 31 3.06 -13.04 8.59
CA GLN A 31 2.01 -13.31 7.59
C GLN A 31 1.40 -12.01 7.02
N GLU A 32 1.88 -10.83 7.45
CA GLU A 32 1.34 -9.54 6.99
C GLU A 32 1.81 -9.18 5.58
N MET A 33 3.05 -9.57 5.21
CA MET A 33 3.58 -9.40 3.85
C MET A 33 3.60 -10.75 3.13
N THR A 34 2.85 -10.86 2.04
CA THR A 34 2.78 -12.07 1.20
C THR A 34 3.43 -11.85 -0.16
N HIS A 35 3.92 -12.94 -0.76
CA HIS A 35 4.57 -12.93 -2.08
C HIS A 35 3.73 -12.26 -3.18
N ALA A 36 2.41 -12.37 -3.14
CA ALA A 36 1.53 -11.91 -4.21
C ALA A 36 0.22 -11.30 -3.67
N TRP A 37 -0.25 -10.24 -4.33
CA TRP A 37 -1.45 -9.49 -3.97
C TRP A 37 -2.45 -9.44 -5.12
N LEU A 38 -3.74 -9.58 -4.80
CA LEU A 38 -4.84 -9.48 -5.75
C LEU A 38 -5.78 -8.33 -5.36
N PHE A 39 -5.85 -7.30 -6.19
CA PHE A 39 -6.76 -6.17 -6.00
C PHE A 39 -8.04 -6.36 -6.82
N THR A 40 -9.20 -6.46 -6.15
CA THR A 40 -10.51 -6.71 -6.78
C THR A 40 -11.54 -5.64 -6.40
N GLY A 41 -12.67 -5.57 -7.12
CA GLY A 41 -13.70 -4.54 -6.95
C GLY A 41 -14.37 -4.08 -8.26
N PRO A 42 -15.48 -3.31 -8.18
CA PRO A 42 -16.25 -2.85 -9.33
C PRO A 42 -15.51 -1.78 -10.16
N PRO A 43 -15.83 -1.59 -11.46
CA PRO A 43 -15.23 -0.54 -12.27
C PRO A 43 -15.25 0.84 -11.57
N GLY A 44 -14.12 1.57 -11.60
CA GLY A 44 -13.99 2.87 -10.93
C GLY A 44 -13.66 2.82 -9.44
N SER A 45 -13.56 1.66 -8.80
CA SER A 45 -13.30 1.54 -7.35
C SER A 45 -11.85 1.86 -6.91
N GLY A 46 -10.98 2.28 -7.82
CA GLY A 46 -9.58 2.63 -7.50
C GLY A 46 -8.62 1.45 -7.32
N ARG A 47 -8.94 0.24 -7.82
CA ARG A 47 -8.06 -0.95 -7.69
C ARG A 47 -6.62 -0.70 -8.16
N SER A 48 -6.46 -0.15 -9.36
CA SER A 48 -5.14 0.14 -9.93
C SER A 48 -4.42 1.22 -9.15
N SER A 49 -5.13 2.25 -8.70
CA SER A 49 -4.57 3.29 -7.83
C SER A 49 -4.08 2.72 -6.50
N ALA A 50 -4.82 1.77 -5.90
CA ALA A 50 -4.41 1.11 -4.67
C ALA A 50 -3.15 0.26 -4.86
N ALA A 51 -3.07 -0.49 -5.97
CA ALA A 51 -1.89 -1.27 -6.31
C ALA A 51 -0.65 -0.38 -6.54
N VAL A 52 -0.81 0.75 -7.23
CA VAL A 52 0.27 1.73 -7.45
C VAL A 52 0.69 2.37 -6.12
N ALA A 53 -0.26 2.82 -5.30
CA ALA A 53 0.05 3.40 -3.99
C ALA A 53 0.80 2.41 -3.09
N PHE A 54 0.40 1.13 -3.08
CA PHE A 54 1.11 0.10 -2.34
C PHE A 54 2.54 -0.12 -2.84
N ALA A 55 2.73 -0.19 -4.16
CA ALA A 55 4.07 -0.30 -4.75
C ALA A 55 4.96 0.90 -4.40
N CYS A 56 4.42 2.12 -4.48
CA CYS A 56 5.14 3.34 -4.06
C CYS A 56 5.48 3.28 -2.56
N ALA A 57 4.59 2.81 -1.70
CA ALA A 57 4.87 2.71 -0.26
C ALA A 57 5.98 1.70 0.07
N LEU A 58 6.07 0.60 -0.70
CA LEU A 58 7.14 -0.40 -0.56
C LEU A 58 8.51 0.15 -0.99
N ILE A 59 8.56 0.98 -2.04
CA ILE A 59 9.81 1.51 -2.60
C ILE A 59 10.29 2.77 -1.84
N CYS A 60 9.35 3.65 -1.48
CA CYS A 60 9.62 4.91 -0.78
C CYS A 60 10.36 4.67 0.53
N SER A 61 11.47 5.36 0.80
CA SER A 61 12.21 5.18 2.07
C SER A 61 11.44 5.59 3.34
N ASN A 62 10.33 6.30 3.20
CA ASN A 62 9.52 6.86 4.29
C ASN A 62 8.04 6.47 4.15
N ASP A 63 7.79 5.17 3.93
CA ASP A 63 6.47 4.51 3.98
C ASP A 63 5.38 5.15 3.11
N GLY A 64 5.75 5.60 1.92
CA GLY A 64 4.80 6.21 0.99
C GLY A 64 4.41 7.63 1.39
N CYS A 65 5.41 8.49 1.62
CA CYS A 65 5.25 9.88 2.05
C CYS A 65 4.52 10.81 1.05
N GLY A 66 4.12 10.31 -0.12
CA GLY A 66 3.34 11.05 -1.13
C GLY A 66 4.09 12.21 -1.80
N THR A 67 5.38 12.36 -1.53
CA THR A 67 6.22 13.47 -2.04
C THR A 67 7.53 13.01 -2.68
N CYS A 68 7.89 11.74 -2.49
CA CYS A 68 9.05 11.11 -3.12
C CYS A 68 8.78 10.85 -4.62
N ILE A 69 9.85 10.83 -5.41
CA ILE A 69 9.81 10.58 -6.87
C ILE A 69 10.27 9.14 -7.16
N ASP A 70 10.95 8.55 -6.20
CA ASP A 70 11.41 7.18 -6.05
C ASP A 70 10.27 6.17 -5.91
#